data_AF-A0A3S5JRC8-F1
#
_entry.id   AF-A0A3S5JRC8-F1
#
_cell.length_a   1.000
_cell.length_b   1.000
_cell.length_c   1.000
_cell.angle_alpha   90.00
_cell.angle_beta   90.00
_cell.angle_gamma   90.00
#
_symmetry.space_group_name_H-M   'P 1'
#
loop_
_entity.id
_entity.type
_entity.pdbx_description
1 polymer ?
#
loop_
_entity_poly.entity_id
_entity_poly.type
_entity_poly.pdbx_seq_one_letter_code
_entity_poly.pdbx_strand_id
1 'polypeptide(L)' 'MIFLDTHSLKIHRELNQEIEKLETQKKELIDLIEKDQKNTDQLISKDSLERFARENYGHKKENETIFYIEIEDSLNL' A
#
# COMPACT_ATOMS: atom_id res chain seq x y z
N MET A 1 -14.81 -45.63 14.44
CA MET A 1 -13.76 -45.63 15.49
C MET A 1 -13.59 -44.19 15.93
N ILE A 2 -14.03 -43.88 17.14
CA ILE A 2 -14.15 -42.51 17.65
C ILE A 2 -12.75 -42.06 18.12
N PHE A 3 -12.02 -41.36 17.24
CA PHE A 3 -10.71 -40.73 17.48
C PHE A 3 -10.83 -39.46 18.35
N LEU A 4 -11.71 -39.48 19.36
CA LEU A 4 -11.87 -38.38 20.31
C LEU A 4 -10.86 -38.54 21.43
N ASP A 5 -9.58 -38.30 21.12
CA ASP A 5 -8.75 -37.68 22.14
C ASP A 5 -9.06 -36.18 22.07
N THR A 6 -9.47 -35.59 23.19
CA THR A 6 -9.69 -34.15 23.38
C THR A 6 -8.58 -33.27 22.79
N HIS A 7 -7.36 -33.81 22.68
CA HIS A 7 -6.22 -33.16 22.06
C HIS A 7 -6.37 -32.93 20.53
N SER A 8 -7.04 -33.84 19.82
CA SER A 8 -7.20 -33.79 18.35
C SER A 8 -8.14 -32.66 17.90
N LEU A 9 -9.26 -32.47 18.60
CA LEU A 9 -10.19 -31.37 18.32
C LEU A 9 -9.56 -29.99 18.61
N LYS A 10 -8.75 -29.89 19.66
CA LYS A 10 -8.03 -28.66 20.01
C LYS A 10 -7.00 -28.31 18.92
N ILE A 11 -6.20 -29.28 18.49
CA ILE A 11 -5.22 -29.10 17.41
C ILE A 11 -5.92 -28.71 16.10
N HIS A 12 -7.02 -29.36 15.74
CA HIS A 12 -7.77 -28.99 14.53
C HIS A 12 -8.31 -27.56 14.59
N ARG A 13 -8.79 -27.11 15.76
CA ARG A 13 -9.23 -25.73 15.93
C ARG A 13 -8.08 -24.73 15.81
N GLU A 14 -6.92 -25.04 16.39
CA GLU A 14 -5.71 -24.20 16.29
C GLU A 14 -5.24 -24.09 14.84
N LEU A 15 -5.19 -25.20 14.10
CA LEU A 15 -4.83 -25.21 12.68
C LEU A 15 -5.82 -24.42 11.83
N ASN A 16 -7.13 -24.53 12.09
CA ASN A 16 -8.14 -23.75 11.37
C ASN A 16 -7.98 -22.25 11.62
N GLN A 17 -7.67 -21.84 12.86
CA GLN A 17 -7.38 -20.44 13.18
C GLN A 17 -6.12 -19.94 12.47
N GLU A 18 -5.09 -20.78 12.36
CA GLU A 18 -3.88 -20.45 11.61
C GLU A 18 -4.16 -20.31 10.11
N ILE A 19 -5.01 -21.18 9.55
CA ILE A 19 -5.48 -21.07 8.16
C ILE A 19 -6.22 -19.75 7.95
N GLU A 20 -7.21 -19.42 8.79
CA GLU A 20 -7.96 -18.16 8.68
C GLU A 20 -7.05 -16.93 8.76
N LYS A 21 -6.05 -16.96 9.65
CA LYS A 21 -5.04 -15.90 9.78
C LYS A 21 -4.23 -15.76 8.50
N LEU A 22 -3.73 -16.87 7.94
CA LEU A 22 -2.95 -16.88 6.71
C LEU A 22 -3.77 -16.40 5.51
N GLU A 23 -5.04 -16.79 5.43
CA GLU A 23 -5.96 -16.33 4.38
C GLU A 23 -6.22 -14.82 4.48
N THR A 24 -6.40 -14.30 5.70
CA THR A 24 -6.57 -12.87 5.93
C THR A 24 -5.32 -12.10 5.51
N GLN A 25 -4.14 -12.55 5.96
CA GLN A 25 -2.86 -11.94 5.57
C GLN A 25 -2.65 -11.98 4.05
N LYS A 26 -2.99 -13.09 3.40
CA LYS A 26 -2.92 -13.22 1.95
C LYS A 26 -3.82 -12.19 1.26
N LYS A 27 -5.05 -12.00 1.74
CA LYS A 27 -5.97 -11.02 1.19
C LYS A 27 -5.43 -9.59 1.33
N GLU A 28 -4.96 -9.22 2.52
CA GLU A 28 -4.37 -7.90 2.75
C GLU A 28 -3.16 -7.64 1.85
N LEU A 29 -2.30 -8.64 1.64
CA LEU A 29 -1.15 -8.54 0.73
C LEU A 29 -1.59 -8.37 -0.73
N ILE A 30 -2.64 -9.08 -1.17
CA ILE A 30 -3.19 -8.92 -2.53
C ILE A 30 -3.74 -7.49 -2.71
N ASP A 31 -4.50 -6.99 -1.74
CA ASP A 31 -5.06 -5.64 -1.79
C ASP A 31 -3.96 -4.56 -1.83
N LEU A 32 -2.86 -4.77 -1.09
CA LEU A 32 -1.68 -3.90 -1.14
C LEU A 32 -1.00 -3.94 -2.50
N ILE A 33 -0.83 -5.12 -3.09
CA ILE A 33 -0.24 -5.29 -4.43
C ILE A 33 -1.09 -4.58 -5.48
N GLU A 34 -2.42 -4.71 -5.45
CA GLU A 34 -3.31 -4.03 -6.39
C GLU A 34 -3.21 -2.50 -6.26
N LYS A 35 -3.14 -2.00 -5.02
CA LYS A 35 -2.95 -0.57 -4.75
C LYS A 35 -1.61 -0.07 -5.28
N ASP A 36 -0.54 -0.82 -5.06
CA ASP A 36 0.81 -0.46 -5.50
C ASP A 36 0.95 -0.54 -7.03
N GLN A 37 0.29 -1.51 -7.67
CA GLN A 37 0.20 -1.58 -9.13
C GLN A 37 -0.48 -0.33 -9.70
N LYS A 38 -1.62 0.08 -9.12
CA LYS A 38 -2.32 1.30 -9.55
C LYS A 38 -1.46 2.55 -9.37
N ASN A 39 -0.70 2.65 -8.29
CA ASN A 39 0.23 3.76 -8.06
C ASN A 39 1.38 3.73 -9.08
N THR A 40 1.91 2.54 -9.37
CA THR A 40 2.98 2.35 -10.36
C THR A 40 2.50 2.72 -11.76
N ASP A 41 1.28 2.32 -12.13
CA ASP A 41 0.67 2.64 -13.42
C ASP A 41 0.54 4.16 -13.64
N GLN A 42 0.23 4.90 -12.57
CA GLN A 42 0.23 6.37 -12.60
C GLN A 42 1.63 6.94 -12.85
N LEU A 43 2.70 6.24 -12.45
CA LEU A 43 4.10 6.63 -12.59
C LEU A 43 4.76 6.11 -13.89
N ILE A 44 4.06 5.35 -14.73
CA ILE A 44 4.60 4.83 -16.01
C ILE A 44 4.96 5.97 -16.97
N SER A 45 4.18 7.05 -16.95
CA SER A 45 4.46 8.20 -17.81
C SER A 45 5.62 9.02 -17.22
N LYS A 46 6.56 9.42 -18.08
CA LYS A 46 7.72 10.24 -17.70
C LYS A 46 7.29 11.54 -17.02
N ASP A 47 6.19 12.13 -17.49
CA ASP A 47 5.61 13.37 -16.95
C ASP A 47 5.04 13.15 -15.55
N SER A 48 4.32 12.05 -15.33
CA SER A 48 3.79 11.69 -14.02
C SER A 48 4.89 11.41 -13.01
N LEU A 49 5.94 10.70 -13.43
CA LEU A 49 7.11 10.42 -12.59
C LEU A 49 7.86 11.71 -12.23
N GLU A 50 8.06 12.59 -13.20
CA GLU A 50 8.70 13.89 -12.99
C GLU A 50 7.87 14.75 -12.03
N ARG A 51 6.54 14.77 -12.18
CA ARG A 51 5.63 15.46 -11.25
C ARG A 51 5.72 14.87 -9.83
N PHE A 52 5.68 13.55 -9.68
CA PHE A 52 5.78 12.88 -8.39
C PHE A 52 7.10 13.17 -7.68
N ALA A 53 8.23 13.15 -8.40
CA ALA A 53 9.54 13.46 -7.87
C ALA A 53 9.65 14.93 -7.43
N ARG A 54 9.00 15.86 -8.14
CA ARG A 54 8.94 17.27 -7.77
C ARG A 54 8.09 17.51 -6.53
N GLU A 55 6.89 16.94 -6.48
CA GLU A 55 5.93 17.15 -5.38
C GLU A 55 6.37 16.51 -4.06
N ASN A 56 6.89 15.28 -4.10
CA ASN A 56 7.21 14.54 -2.87
C ASN A 56 8.66 14.73 -2.41
N TYR A 57 9.58 15.00 -3.35
CA TYR A 57 11.02 14.99 -3.07
C TYR A 57 11.73 16.29 -3.51
N GLY A 58 11.02 17.26 -4.10
CA GLY A 58 11.61 18.54 -4.50
C GLY A 58 12.66 18.44 -5.60
N HIS A 59 12.63 17.40 -6.43
CA HIS A 59 13.61 17.23 -7.51
C HIS A 59 13.57 18.42 -8.49
N LYS A 60 14.75 18.86 -8.94
CA LYS A 60 14.90 19.92 -9.95
C LYS A 60 15.99 19.56 -10.95
N LYS A 61 15.89 20.06 -12.18
CA LYS A 61 16.98 19.98 -13.16
C LYS A 61 18.03 21.06 -12.84
N GLU A 62 19.30 20.82 -13.20
CA GLU A 62 20.41 21.75 -12.88
C GLU A 62 20.20 23.16 -13.42
N ASN A 63 19.58 23.30 -14.60
CA ASN A 63 19.33 24.60 -15.25
C ASN A 63 17.86 25.05 -15.14
N GLU A 64 17.18 24.68 -14.06
CA GLU A 64 15.76 24.99 -13.84
C GLU A 64 15.55 25.83 -12.58
N THR A 65 14.66 26.81 -12.68
CA THR A 65 14.19 27.62 -11.55
C THR A 65 12.75 27.23 -11.24
N ILE A 66 12.49 26.74 -10.03
CA ILE A 66 11.15 26.34 -9.57
C ILE A 66 10.57 27.49 -8.75
N PHE A 67 9.31 27.84 -9.01
CA PHE A 67 8.55 28.82 -8.24
C PHE A 67 7.51 28.09 -7.39
N TYR A 68 7.44 28.44 -6.11
CA TYR A 68 6.33 28.08 -5.24
C TYR A 68 5.36 29.25 -5.24
N ILE A 69 4.17 29.06 -5.80
CA ILE A 69 3.14 30.10 -5.88
C ILE A 69 2.08 29.77 -4.84
N GLU A 70 2.03 30.54 -3.77
CA GLU A 70 0.91 30.53 -2.82
C GLU A 70 -0.08 31.63 -3.22
N ILE A 71 -1.36 31.28 -3.27
CA ILE A 71 -2.44 32.22 -3.57
C ILE A 71 -2.98 32.73 -2.23
N GLU A 72 -2.94 34.05 -2.03
CA GLU A 72 -3.37 34.71 -0.77
C GLU A 72 -4.77 34.30 -0.32
N ASP A 73 -5.71 34.04 -1.24
CA ASP A 73 -7.08 33.61 -0.93
C ASP A 73 -7.19 32.23 -0.24
N SER A 74 -6.10 31.44 -0.20
CA SER A 74 -6.06 30.15 0.52
C SER A 74 -5.61 30.29 1.99
N LEU A 75 -5.21 31.49 2.40
CA LEU A 75 -5.00 31.82 3.80
C LEU A 75 -6.37 32.13 4.42
N ASN A 76 -6.98 31.11 5.03
CA ASN A 76 -8.08 31.36 5.97
C ASN A 76 -7.51 32.12 7.17
N LEU A 77 -7.56 33.45 7.12
CA LEU A 77 -7.40 34.33 8.27
C LEU A 77 -8.70 34.39 9.08
#